data_AF-A0A531IWZ0-F1
#
_entry.id   AF-A0A531IWZ0-F1
#
_cell.length_a   1.000
_cell.length_b   1.000
_cell.length_c   1.000
_cell.angle_alpha   90.00
_cell.angle_beta   90.00
_cell.angle_gamma   90.00
#
_symmetry.space_group_name_H-M   'P 1'
#
loop_
_entity.id
_entity.type
_entity.pdbx_description
1 polymer ?
#
loop_
_entity_poly.entity_id
_entity_poly.type
_entity_poly.pdbx_seq_one_letter_code
_entity_poly.pdbx_strand_id
1 'polypeptide(L)'
;EKKTGKRVAVIGSGPAGMSAAQQLGRAGHDVHVYERESRPGGLMRYGIPDFKIEKHYIDRRIEQMQGEGVTFHCGVNVGVDKPVAELLAEHDAVLYCGGSE
;
A
#
# COMPACT_ATOMS: atom_id res chain seq x y z
N GLU A 1 0.91 -14.13 -16.06
CA GLU A 1 2.33 -13.85 -15.72
C GLU A 1 2.85 -14.90 -14.74
N LYS A 2 4.18 -15.04 -14.63
CA LYS A 2 4.84 -16.01 -13.75
C LYS A 2 4.99 -15.42 -12.36
N LYS A 3 4.31 -16.00 -11.36
CA LYS A 3 4.49 -15.61 -9.96
C LYS A 3 5.92 -15.95 -9.49
N THR A 4 6.51 -15.04 -8.72
CA THR A 4 7.87 -15.20 -8.17
C THR A 4 7.91 -16.05 -6.90
N GLY A 5 6.76 -16.23 -6.25
CA GLY A 5 6.66 -16.87 -4.93
C GLY A 5 7.16 -16.01 -3.77
N LYS A 6 7.56 -14.76 -4.03
CA LYS A 6 8.05 -13.82 -3.02
C LYS A 6 6.93 -12.92 -2.51
N ARG A 7 6.91 -12.68 -1.20
CA ARG A 7 5.93 -11.85 -0.50
C ARG A 7 6.58 -10.54 -0.06
N VAL A 8 5.92 -9.41 -0.32
CA VAL A 8 6.44 -8.08 0.01
C VAL A 8 5.40 -7.28 0.77
N ALA A 9 5.79 -6.74 1.93
CA ALA A 9 4.98 -5.79 2.67
C ALA A 9 5.38 -4.35 2.32
N VAL A 10 4.39 -3.47 2.18
CA VAL A 10 4.58 -2.04 1.97
C VAL A 10 3.82 -1.30 3.08
N ILE A 11 4.53 -0.53 3.90
CA ILE A 11 3.95 0.21 5.02
C ILE A 11 3.64 1.65 4.55
N GLY A 12 2.37 1.99 4.46
CA GLY A 12 1.85 3.28 3.98
C GLY A 12 1.36 3.23 2.54
N SER A 13 0.17 3.79 2.28
CA SER A 13 -0.48 3.82 0.97
C SER A 13 -0.44 5.19 0.27
N GLY A 14 0.55 6.02 0.61
CA GLY A 14 0.83 7.24 -0.12
C GLY A 14 1.33 6.98 -1.56
N PRO A 15 1.71 8.03 -2.31
CA PRO A 15 2.18 7.90 -3.69
C PRO A 15 3.33 6.90 -3.84
N ALA A 16 4.29 6.93 -2.92
CA ALA A 16 5.46 6.03 -2.92
C ALA A 16 5.04 4.56 -2.74
N GLY A 17 4.25 4.26 -1.72
CA GLY A 17 3.80 2.91 -1.41
C GLY A 17 2.93 2.33 -2.53
N MET A 18 1.98 3.11 -3.06
CA MET A 18 1.13 2.64 -4.17
C MET A 18 1.93 2.39 -5.46
N SER A 19 2.91 3.25 -5.75
CA SER A 19 3.74 3.09 -6.95
C SER A 19 4.64 1.86 -6.85
N ALA A 20 5.29 1.66 -5.71
CA ALA A 20 6.11 0.47 -5.46
C ALA A 20 5.25 -0.80 -5.50
N ALA A 21 4.10 -0.79 -4.83
CA ALA A 21 3.22 -1.95 -4.76
C ALA A 21 2.73 -2.40 -6.14
N GLN A 22 2.34 -1.47 -7.02
CA GLN A 22 1.94 -1.81 -8.37
C GLN A 22 3.10 -2.43 -9.17
N GLN A 23 4.28 -1.82 -9.13
CA GLN A 23 5.42 -2.31 -9.90
C GLN A 23 5.85 -3.71 -9.43
N LEU A 24 5.83 -3.96 -8.11
CA LEU A 24 6.13 -5.25 -7.52
C LEU A 24 5.04 -6.30 -7.85
N GLY A 25 3.76 -5.92 -7.81
CA GLY A 25 2.66 -6.79 -8.18
C GLY A 25 2.75 -7.26 -9.63
N ARG A 26 3.03 -6.33 -10.56
CA ARG A 26 3.26 -6.61 -11.98
C ARG A 26 4.54 -7.42 -12.24
N ALA A 27 5.55 -7.29 -11.38
CA ALA A 27 6.72 -8.17 -11.41
C ALA A 27 6.42 -9.60 -10.91
N GLY A 28 5.19 -9.87 -10.45
CA GLY A 28 4.74 -11.19 -10.03
C GLY A 28 4.97 -11.50 -8.55
N HIS A 29 5.24 -10.50 -7.71
CA HIS A 29 5.30 -10.65 -6.26
C HIS A 29 3.88 -10.68 -5.64
N ASP A 30 3.76 -11.29 -4.47
CA ASP A 30 2.57 -11.20 -3.62
C ASP A 30 2.72 -9.96 -2.71
N VAL A 31 1.94 -8.91 -2.98
CA VAL A 31 2.15 -7.59 -2.37
C VAL A 31 1.02 -7.23 -1.42
N HIS A 32 1.40 -6.92 -0.20
CA HIS A 32 0.51 -6.49 0.88
C HIS A 32 0.83 -5.05 1.28
N VAL A 33 -0.11 -4.13 1.10
CA VAL A 33 0.00 -2.74 1.54
C VAL A 33 -0.72 -2.59 2.86
N TYR A 34 -0.04 -2.08 3.89
CA TYR A 34 -0.60 -1.79 5.20
C TYR A 34 -0.79 -0.27 5.34
N GLU A 35 -2.00 0.16 5.65
CA GLU A 35 -2.37 1.56 5.79
C GLU A 35 -2.99 1.79 7.17
N ARG A 36 -2.54 2.84 7.86
CA ARG A 36 -3.06 3.24 9.17
C ARG A 36 -4.49 3.77 9.04
N GLU A 37 -4.74 4.58 8.03
CA GLU A 37 -6.03 5.22 7.83
C GLU A 37 -7.08 4.24 7.29
N SER A 38 -8.35 4.65 7.36
CA SER A 38 -9.49 3.84 6.93
C SER A 38 -9.56 3.59 5.43
N ARG A 39 -8.89 4.42 4.61
CA ARG A 39 -8.87 4.29 3.15
C ARG A 39 -7.48 4.59 2.59
N PRO A 40 -7.05 3.89 1.52
CA PRO A 40 -5.74 4.13 0.94
C PRO A 40 -5.63 5.49 0.23
N GLY A 41 -4.40 6.02 0.15
CA GLY A 41 -4.06 7.21 -0.64
C GLY A 41 -3.18 8.24 0.06
N GLY A 42 -2.91 8.08 1.36
CA GLY A 42 -2.11 9.02 2.17
C GLY A 42 -2.56 10.48 1.99
N LEU A 43 -1.60 11.42 1.92
CA LEU A 43 -1.90 12.85 1.76
C LEU A 43 -2.63 13.21 0.45
N MET A 44 -2.58 12.37 -0.60
CA MET A 44 -3.43 12.62 -1.79
C MET A 44 -4.92 12.55 -1.43
N ARG A 45 -5.27 11.66 -0.49
CA ARG A 45 -6.62 11.54 0.05
C ARG A 45 -6.88 12.53 1.18
N TYR A 46 -5.99 12.57 2.17
CA TYR A 46 -6.29 13.25 3.44
C TYR A 46 -5.76 14.69 3.53
N GLY A 47 -4.82 15.08 2.66
CA GLY A 47 -4.21 16.42 2.68
C GLY A 47 -4.67 17.34 1.55
N ILE A 48 -4.74 16.82 0.31
CA ILE A 48 -5.10 17.63 -0.86
C ILE A 48 -6.63 17.80 -0.91
N PRO A 49 -7.20 19.01 -1.03
CA PRO A 49 -8.65 19.21 -1.16
C PRO A 49 -9.25 18.72 -2.48
N ASP A 50 -10.55 18.44 -2.49
CA ASP A 50 -11.28 17.89 -3.67
C ASP A 50 -11.26 18.82 -4.87
N PHE A 51 -11.31 20.14 -4.68
CA PHE A 51 -11.24 21.10 -5.78
C PHE A 51 -9.89 21.11 -6.51
N LYS A 52 -8.85 20.46 -5.95
CA LYS A 52 -7.58 20.21 -6.64
C LYS A 52 -7.52 18.81 -7.22
N ILE A 53 -7.88 17.80 -6.41
CA ILE A 53 -7.88 16.39 -6.80
C ILE A 53 -9.06 15.68 -6.17
N GLU A 54 -10.03 15.31 -7.00
CA GLU A 54 -11.21 14.55 -6.60
C GLU A 54 -10.82 13.11 -6.22
N LYS A 55 -11.40 12.60 -5.12
CA LYS A 55 -11.00 11.30 -4.54
C LYS A 55 -11.33 10.09 -5.40
N HIS A 56 -12.26 10.23 -6.35
CA HIS A 56 -12.63 9.15 -7.26
C HIS A 56 -11.44 8.71 -8.14
N TYR A 57 -10.47 9.59 -8.43
CA TYR A 57 -9.25 9.20 -9.14
C TYR A 57 -8.37 8.25 -8.33
N ILE A 58 -8.31 8.46 -7.00
CA ILE A 58 -7.59 7.61 -6.07
C ILE A 58 -8.31 6.26 -5.95
N ASP A 59 -9.64 6.29 -5.83
CA ASP A 59 -10.47 5.08 -5.75
C ASP A 59 -10.30 4.19 -6.98
N ARG A 60 -10.41 4.77 -8.18
CA ARG A 60 -10.17 4.06 -9.45
C ARG A 60 -8.78 3.43 -9.51
N ARG A 61 -7.77 4.10 -8.97
CA ARG A 61 -6.40 3.59 -8.95
C ARG A 61 -6.24 2.40 -8.00
N ILE A 62 -6.88 2.47 -6.83
CA ILE A 62 -6.88 1.37 -5.85
C ILE A 62 -7.60 0.15 -6.43
N GLU A 63 -8.78 0.34 -7.04
CA GLU A 63 -9.53 -0.73 -7.68
C GLU A 63 -8.72 -1.43 -8.78
N GLN A 64 -8.04 -0.65 -9.63
CA GLN A 64 -7.12 -1.19 -10.62
C GLN A 64 -6.02 -2.05 -9.97
N MET A 65 -5.38 -1.55 -8.91
CA MET A 65 -4.29 -2.27 -8.24
C MET A 65 -4.78 -3.54 -7.55
N GLN A 66 -5.98 -3.53 -6.98
CA GLN A 66 -6.62 -4.73 -6.42
C GLN A 66 -6.90 -5.77 -7.51
N GLY A 67 -7.38 -5.34 -8.68
CA GLY A 67 -7.52 -6.20 -9.86
C GLY A 67 -6.20 -6.76 -10.38
N GLU A 68 -5.09 -6.04 -10.17
CA GLU A 68 -3.73 -6.50 -10.46
C GLU A 68 -3.14 -7.40 -9.35
N GLY A 69 -3.88 -7.66 -8.26
CA GLY A 69 -3.52 -8.58 -7.19
C GLY A 69 -2.80 -7.97 -6.00
N VAL A 70 -2.79 -6.63 -5.86
CA VAL A 70 -2.29 -5.95 -4.66
C VAL A 70 -3.36 -6.00 -3.56
N THR A 71 -2.98 -6.47 -2.37
CA THR A 71 -3.89 -6.53 -1.22
C THR A 71 -3.68 -5.32 -0.30
N PHE A 72 -4.76 -4.61 0.05
CA PHE A 72 -4.72 -3.48 0.98
C PHE A 72 -5.31 -3.86 2.34
N HIS A 73 -4.55 -3.64 3.40
CA HIS A 73 -4.93 -3.79 4.80
C HIS A 73 -5.05 -2.40 5.43
N CYS A 74 -6.26 -1.88 5.52
CA CYS A 74 -6.52 -0.54 6.08
C CYS A 74 -6.82 -0.62 7.58
N GLY A 75 -6.65 0.49 8.31
CA GLY A 75 -6.84 0.51 9.77
C GLY A 75 -5.75 -0.24 10.55
N VAL A 76 -4.55 -0.40 9.97
CA VAL A 76 -3.43 -1.11 10.59
C VAL A 76 -2.27 -0.15 10.82
N ASN A 77 -2.07 0.29 12.05
CA ASN A 77 -0.93 1.11 12.44
C ASN A 77 0.29 0.23 12.74
N VAL A 78 1.14 0.02 11.73
CA VAL A 78 2.35 -0.80 11.90
C VAL A 78 3.33 -0.15 12.88
N GLY A 79 3.76 -0.92 13.87
CA GLY A 79 4.54 -0.46 15.02
C GLY A 79 3.71 -0.17 16.28
N VAL A 80 2.37 -0.10 16.15
CA VAL A 80 1.44 0.08 17.27
C VAL A 80 0.48 -1.11 17.37
N ASP A 81 -0.33 -1.33 16.33
CA ASP A 81 -1.33 -2.41 16.28
C ASP A 81 -0.71 -3.73 15.82
N LYS A 82 0.24 -3.65 14.89
CA LYS A 82 1.00 -4.80 14.38
C LYS A 82 2.51 -4.55 14.52
N PRO A 83 3.24 -5.37 15.28
CA PRO A 83 4.70 -5.24 15.40
C PRO A 83 5.41 -5.38 14.06
N VAL A 84 6.39 -4.53 13.81
CA VAL A 84 7.24 -4.59 12.59
C VAL A 84 7.93 -5.96 12.45
N ALA A 85 8.31 -6.58 13.58
CA ALA A 85 8.95 -7.89 13.60
C ALA A 85 8.08 -8.99 12.95
N GLU A 86 6.75 -8.91 13.09
CA GLU A 86 5.85 -9.86 12.42
C GLU A 86 5.88 -9.68 10.91
N LEU A 87 5.90 -8.45 10.41
CA LEU A 87 5.99 -8.19 8.96
C LEU A 87 7.31 -8.73 8.39
N LEU A 88 8.42 -8.53 9.10
CA LEU A 88 9.73 -9.04 8.71
C LEU A 88 9.81 -10.57 8.71
N ALA A 89 9.03 -11.25 9.55
CA ALA A 89 8.96 -12.71 9.58
C ALA A 89 8.03 -13.29 8.50
N GLU A 90 6.93 -12.59 8.18
CA GLU A 90 5.90 -13.04 7.23
C GLU A 90 6.23 -12.76 5.75
N HIS A 91 7.15 -11.84 5.49
CA HIS A 91 7.46 -11.33 4.14
C HIS A 91 8.96 -11.43 3.82
N ASP A 92 9.29 -11.64 2.55
CA ASP A 92 10.68 -11.65 2.07
C ASP A 92 11.31 -10.25 2.06
N ALA A 93 10.50 -9.21 1.97
CA ALA A 93 10.94 -7.81 2.01
C ALA A 93 9.86 -6.90 2.60
N VAL A 94 10.31 -5.80 3.23
CA VAL A 94 9.43 -4.76 3.79
C VAL A 94 9.89 -3.38 3.29
N LEU A 95 8.98 -2.62 2.70
CA LEU A 95 9.21 -1.24 2.28
C LEU A 95 8.54 -0.27 3.25
N TYR A 96 9.31 0.69 3.75
CA TYR A 96 8.80 1.76 4.60
C TYR A 96 8.42 2.97 3.74
N CYS A 97 7.13 3.30 3.72
CA CYS A 97 6.56 4.39 2.93
C CYS A 97 5.62 5.27 3.78
N GLY A 98 5.91 5.38 5.08
CA GLY A 98 5.09 6.15 6.04
C GLY A 98 5.07 7.67 5.81
N GLY A 99 6.01 8.20 5.02
CA GLY A 99 6.08 9.63 4.73
C GLY A 99 6.46 10.47 5.96
N SER A 100 6.10 11.75 5.91
CA SER A 100 6.20 12.68 7.03
C SER A 100 4.85 13.38 7.19
N GLU A 101 4.18 13.10 8.29
CA GLU A 101 2.90 13.67 8.69
C GLU A 101 2.94 14.09 10.16
#